data_AF-A0A8S4QBX2-F1
#
_entry.id   AF-A0A8S4QBX2-F1
#
_cell.length_a   1.000
_cell.length_b   1.000
_cell.length_c   1.000
_cell.angle_alpha   90.00
_cell.angle_beta   90.00
_cell.angle_gamma   90.00
#
_symmetry.space_group_name_H-M   'P 1'
#
loop_
_entity.id
_entity.type
_entity.pdbx_description
1 polymer ?
#
loop_
_entity_poly.entity_id
_entity_poly.type
_entity_poly.pdbx_seq_one_letter_code
_entity_poly.pdbx_strand_id
1 'polypeptide(L)'
;MVEQDHHSLQPTRTASVRSSSLSSYVGGGKRNSSASVISATSEKGENVDTFSKLNDLCRINNQLLIALGVGHPKVDLICTTLARYGIHPKMTGAGGGGSVFAFLKPNTPQTLLDMIDGELRSHGFEVWQPPLGGPGVVEHQTRPELFQTPVSSTQCSTPASKHK
;
A
#
# COMPACT_ATOMS: atom_id res chain seq x y z
N MET A 1 -35.60 -28.85 56.42
CA MET A 1 -34.60 -28.16 57.25
C MET A 1 -33.68 -27.41 56.32
N VAL A 2 -33.58 -26.11 56.56
CA VAL A 2 -32.68 -25.16 55.92
C VAL A 2 -31.29 -25.41 56.48
N GLU A 3 -30.25 -25.43 55.63
CA GLU A 3 -29.00 -24.71 55.90
C GLU A 3 -28.16 -24.65 54.61
N GLN A 4 -27.91 -23.41 54.19
CA GLN A 4 -26.87 -23.01 53.24
C GLN A 4 -25.55 -22.91 53.99
N ASP A 5 -24.44 -23.26 53.34
CA ASP A 5 -23.19 -22.55 53.62
C ASP A 5 -22.30 -22.43 52.38
N HIS A 6 -21.83 -21.21 52.18
CA HIS A 6 -21.00 -20.71 51.10
C HIS A 6 -19.52 -20.87 51.44
N HIS A 7 -18.65 -21.33 50.51
CA HIS A 7 -17.24 -20.91 50.49
C HIS A 7 -16.62 -20.91 49.08
N SER A 8 -15.93 -19.82 48.78
CA SER A 8 -15.31 -19.42 47.50
C SER A 8 -13.95 -20.06 47.19
N LEU A 9 -13.71 -20.23 45.88
CA LEU A 9 -12.49 -20.02 45.09
C LEU A 9 -11.08 -20.22 45.73
N GLN A 10 -10.37 -21.27 45.29
CA GLN A 10 -9.05 -21.25 44.60
C GLN A 10 -8.34 -22.63 44.65
N PRO A 11 -7.70 -23.10 43.56
CA PRO A 11 -6.59 -24.06 43.68
C PRO A 11 -5.22 -23.38 43.57
N THR A 12 -4.59 -23.31 44.75
CA THR A 12 -3.16 -23.41 45.10
C THR A 12 -2.10 -23.47 43.99
N ARG A 13 -1.16 -22.51 44.05
CA ARG A 13 0.14 -22.52 43.38
C ARG A 13 1.13 -23.41 44.15
N THR A 14 1.76 -24.37 43.47
CA THR A 14 3.11 -24.84 43.82
C THR A 14 3.95 -24.88 42.55
N ALA A 15 4.98 -24.04 42.50
CA ALA A 15 5.90 -23.87 41.40
C ALA A 15 7.13 -24.78 41.55
N SER A 16 7.62 -25.37 40.46
CA SER A 16 9.07 -25.48 40.20
C SER A 16 9.36 -25.77 38.72
N VAL A 17 9.79 -24.71 38.03
CA VAL A 17 10.78 -24.58 36.95
C VAL A 17 10.92 -25.68 35.89
N ARG A 18 10.65 -25.33 34.63
CA ARG A 18 11.55 -25.56 33.48
C ARG A 18 11.17 -24.61 32.32
N SER A 19 12.07 -23.66 32.06
CA SER A 19 12.12 -22.89 30.82
C SER A 19 12.56 -23.81 29.69
N SER A 20 11.85 -23.78 28.55
CA SER A 20 12.46 -23.84 27.21
C SER A 20 11.39 -23.89 26.10
N SER A 21 11.76 -23.25 24.99
CA SER A 21 11.23 -23.39 23.64
C SER A 21 10.05 -22.50 23.24
N LEU A 22 10.44 -21.25 22.95
CA LEU A 22 10.01 -20.50 21.77
C LEU A 22 9.69 -21.47 20.61
N SER A 23 8.41 -21.55 20.24
CA SER A 23 7.98 -22.37 19.10
C SER A 23 8.62 -21.82 17.83
N SER A 24 9.68 -22.49 17.39
CA SER A 24 10.42 -22.21 16.17
C SER A 24 9.48 -22.36 14.98
N TYR A 25 9.32 -21.31 14.19
CA TYR A 25 8.78 -21.40 12.83
C TYR A 25 9.65 -22.39 12.05
N VAL A 26 9.15 -23.61 11.86
CA VAL A 26 9.81 -24.60 11.04
C VAL A 26 9.53 -24.20 9.59
N GLY A 27 10.48 -23.46 9.00
CA GLY A 27 10.54 -23.23 7.56
C GLY A 27 10.78 -24.58 6.87
N GLY A 28 9.76 -25.07 6.15
CA GLY A 28 9.86 -26.39 5.51
C GLY A 28 8.61 -26.83 4.77
N GLY A 29 7.83 -25.91 4.21
CA GLY A 29 6.72 -26.26 3.32
C GLY A 29 7.22 -26.43 1.90
N LYS A 30 7.48 -27.67 1.48
CA LYS A 30 7.78 -28.03 0.09
C LYS A 30 6.51 -27.85 -0.75
N ARG A 31 6.27 -26.62 -1.20
CA ARG A 31 5.17 -26.26 -2.10
C ARG A 31 5.45 -26.82 -3.49
N ASN A 32 5.01 -28.04 -3.73
CA ASN A 32 4.71 -28.57 -5.05
C ASN A 32 3.41 -27.93 -5.57
N SER A 33 3.49 -26.67 -5.97
CA SER A 33 2.43 -26.07 -6.78
C SER A 33 3.04 -25.67 -8.11
N SER A 34 2.76 -26.48 -9.12
CA SER A 34 2.77 -26.06 -10.51
C SER A 34 1.84 -24.86 -10.65
N ALA A 35 2.36 -23.66 -10.44
CA ALA A 35 1.80 -22.42 -10.92
C ALA A 35 2.90 -21.84 -11.78
N SER A 36 2.74 -22.05 -13.08
CA SER A 36 3.61 -21.66 -14.17
C SER A 36 4.29 -20.34 -13.87
N VAL A 37 5.61 -20.36 -13.70
CA VAL A 37 6.44 -19.20 -13.98
C VAL A 37 6.11 -18.84 -15.42
N ILE A 38 5.33 -17.79 -15.64
CA ILE A 38 5.09 -17.25 -16.97
C ILE A 38 6.47 -16.80 -17.44
N SER A 39 7.05 -17.61 -18.31
CA SER A 39 8.31 -17.35 -18.96
C SER A 39 8.13 -16.04 -19.72
N ALA A 40 8.79 -14.98 -19.26
CA ALA A 40 8.79 -13.67 -19.91
C ALA A 40 9.58 -13.77 -21.21
N THR A 41 8.95 -14.36 -22.23
CA THR A 41 9.45 -14.38 -23.61
C THR A 41 8.33 -13.88 -24.51
N SER A 42 8.31 -12.55 -24.67
CA SER A 42 7.83 -11.78 -25.84
C SER A 42 6.42 -12.03 -26.36
N GLU A 43 5.42 -11.20 -26.03
CA GLU A 43 4.36 -10.79 -26.98
C GLU A 43 3.73 -9.45 -26.49
N LYS A 44 3.75 -8.37 -27.30
CA LYS A 44 3.20 -7.05 -26.92
C LYS A 44 1.68 -7.06 -26.61
N GLY A 45 0.97 -8.12 -27.02
CA GLY A 45 -0.47 -8.30 -26.83
C GLY A 45 -0.88 -8.91 -25.48
N GLU A 46 -0.12 -9.88 -24.94
CA GLU A 46 -0.47 -10.58 -23.69
C GLU A 46 -0.49 -9.63 -22.47
N ASN A 47 0.37 -8.62 -22.50
CA ASN A 47 0.51 -7.64 -21.43
C ASN A 47 -0.75 -6.75 -21.32
N VAL A 48 -1.32 -6.33 -22.46
CA VAL A 48 -2.54 -5.49 -22.46
C VAL A 48 -3.72 -6.25 -21.84
N ASP A 49 -3.87 -7.53 -22.17
CA ASP A 49 -4.91 -8.39 -21.61
C ASP A 49 -4.71 -8.59 -20.09
N THR A 50 -3.46 -8.70 -19.64
CA THR A 50 -3.13 -8.82 -18.23
C THR A 50 -3.50 -7.57 -17.44
N PHE A 51 -3.16 -6.38 -17.93
CA PHE A 51 -3.53 -5.12 -17.28
C PHE A 51 -5.04 -4.87 -17.29
N SER A 52 -5.75 -5.30 -18.35
CA SER A 52 -7.21 -5.25 -18.35
C SER A 52 -7.80 -6.12 -17.24
N LYS A 53 -7.32 -7.35 -17.10
CA LYS A 53 -7.75 -8.26 -16.01
C LYS A 53 -7.45 -7.69 -14.63
N LEU A 54 -6.27 -7.11 -14.42
CA LEU A 54 -5.91 -6.44 -13.17
C LEU A 54 -6.85 -5.28 -12.85
N ASN A 55 -7.19 -4.47 -13.86
CA ASN A 55 -8.14 -3.36 -13.73
C ASN A 55 -9.54 -3.86 -13.31
N ASP A 56 -10.01 -4.95 -13.92
CA ASP A 56 -11.28 -5.59 -13.54
C ASP A 56 -11.26 -6.15 -12.13
N LEU A 57 -10.17 -6.81 -11.74
CA LEU A 57 -9.99 -7.32 -10.38
C LEU A 57 -9.98 -6.20 -9.34
N CYS A 58 -9.31 -5.07 -9.62
CA CYS A 58 -9.35 -3.89 -8.77
C CYS A 58 -10.77 -3.34 -8.65
N ARG A 59 -11.49 -3.19 -9.77
CA ARG A 59 -12.89 -2.74 -9.79
C ARG A 59 -13.78 -3.62 -8.92
N ILE A 60 -13.76 -4.93 -9.15
CA ILE A 60 -14.59 -5.90 -8.42
C ILE A 60 -14.26 -5.85 -6.94
N ASN A 61 -12.98 -5.92 -6.57
CA ASN A 61 -12.56 -5.93 -5.18
C ASN A 61 -12.94 -4.62 -4.46
N ASN A 62 -12.79 -3.48 -5.12
CA ASN A 62 -13.21 -2.20 -4.54
C ASN A 62 -14.71 -2.16 -4.25
N GLN A 63 -15.54 -2.67 -5.16
CA GLN A 63 -16.99 -2.76 -4.93
C GLN A 63 -17.36 -3.73 -3.80
N LEU A 64 -16.65 -4.84 -3.68
CA LEU A 64 -16.83 -5.75 -2.54
C LEU A 64 -16.45 -5.07 -1.21
N LEU A 65 -15.38 -4.28 -1.17
CA LEU A 65 -15.00 -3.52 0.03
C LEU A 65 -16.03 -2.45 0.40
N ILE A 66 -16.60 -1.75 -0.60
CA ILE A 66 -17.71 -0.83 -0.37
C ILE A 66 -18.91 -1.58 0.22
N ALA A 67 -19.26 -2.75 -0.32
CA ALA A 67 -20.36 -3.58 0.19
C ALA A 67 -20.13 -4.09 1.63
N LEU A 68 -18.87 -4.25 2.04
CA LEU A 68 -18.49 -4.57 3.42
C LEU A 68 -18.57 -3.36 4.38
N GLY A 69 -18.94 -2.17 3.89
CA GLY A 69 -19.15 -0.98 4.71
C GLY A 69 -17.88 -0.17 4.99
N VAL A 70 -16.76 -0.47 4.32
CA VAL A 70 -15.50 0.26 4.49
C VAL A 70 -15.27 1.33 3.40
N GLY A 71 -16.32 1.72 2.67
CA GLY A 71 -16.29 2.80 1.67
C GLY A 71 -16.04 4.19 2.27
N HIS A 72 -15.78 5.19 1.42
CA HIS A 72 -15.65 6.59 1.85
C HIS A 72 -15.91 7.56 0.68
N PRO A 73 -16.65 8.67 0.86
CA PRO A 73 -17.01 9.58 -0.24
C PRO A 73 -15.81 10.12 -1.04
N LYS A 74 -14.69 10.42 -0.37
CA LYS A 74 -13.45 10.84 -1.07
C LYS A 74 -12.85 9.73 -1.94
N VAL A 75 -12.95 8.47 -1.51
CA VAL A 75 -12.50 7.33 -2.32
C VAL A 75 -13.41 7.14 -3.52
N ASP A 76 -14.72 7.29 -3.34
CA ASP A 76 -15.71 7.20 -4.42
C ASP A 76 -15.49 8.30 -5.47
N LEU A 77 -15.12 9.51 -5.03
CA LEU A 77 -14.72 10.60 -5.92
C LEU A 77 -13.50 10.22 -6.76
N ILE A 78 -12.43 9.69 -6.14
CA ILE A 78 -11.24 9.22 -6.89
C ILE A 78 -11.64 8.12 -7.89
N CYS A 79 -12.45 7.15 -7.47
CA CYS A 79 -12.93 6.07 -8.33
C CYS A 79 -13.70 6.59 -9.53
N THR A 80 -14.60 7.56 -9.32
CA THR A 80 -15.42 8.17 -10.36
C THR A 80 -14.56 9.00 -11.33
N THR A 81 -13.62 9.78 -10.81
CA THR A 81 -12.68 10.58 -11.61
C THR A 81 -11.86 9.68 -12.52
N LEU A 82 -11.25 8.62 -11.99
CA LEU A 82 -10.41 7.67 -12.73
C LEU A 82 -11.21 6.79 -13.71
N ALA A 83 -12.45 6.45 -13.39
CA ALA A 83 -13.29 5.63 -14.26
C ALA A 83 -13.55 6.29 -15.63
N ARG A 84 -13.61 7.62 -15.71
CA ARG A 84 -13.72 8.36 -16.98
C ARG A 84 -12.51 8.16 -17.89
N TYR A 85 -11.37 7.80 -17.32
CA TYR A 85 -10.14 7.46 -18.04
C TYR A 85 -9.99 5.94 -18.27
N GLY A 86 -10.99 5.14 -17.92
CA GLY A 86 -10.94 3.68 -18.01
C GLY A 86 -10.04 3.02 -16.97
N ILE A 87 -9.68 3.73 -15.90
CA ILE A 87 -8.84 3.24 -14.80
C ILE A 87 -9.72 2.97 -13.59
N HIS A 88 -9.59 1.79 -13.00
CA HIS A 88 -10.38 1.36 -11.85
C HIS A 88 -9.47 1.13 -10.64
N PRO A 89 -9.44 2.06 -9.68
CA PRO A 89 -8.63 1.92 -8.48
C PRO A 89 -9.26 0.94 -7.48
N LYS A 90 -8.42 0.50 -6.54
CA LYS A 90 -8.81 -0.23 -5.34
C LYS A 90 -8.28 0.47 -4.10
N MET A 91 -9.10 0.61 -3.06
CA MET A 91 -8.64 1.06 -1.75
C MET A 91 -7.66 0.09 -1.10
N THR A 92 -6.73 0.63 -0.30
CA THR A 92 -5.70 -0.12 0.42
C THR A 92 -5.67 0.24 1.91
N GLY A 93 -5.35 -0.73 2.75
CA GLY A 93 -5.42 -0.60 4.21
C GLY A 93 -6.80 -0.95 4.79
N ALA A 94 -7.20 -0.24 5.84
CA ALA A 94 -8.44 -0.50 6.58
C ALA A 94 -9.73 -0.08 5.84
N GLY A 95 -9.62 0.82 4.86
CA GLY A 95 -10.76 1.51 4.25
C GLY A 95 -11.19 2.75 5.05
N GLY A 96 -12.38 3.28 4.78
CA GLY A 96 -12.89 4.50 5.41
C GLY A 96 -12.16 5.78 4.99
N GLY A 97 -11.39 5.73 3.90
CA GLY A 97 -10.58 6.85 3.40
C GLY A 97 -9.17 6.39 3.04
N GLY A 98 -8.18 7.26 3.32
CA GLY A 98 -6.77 6.95 3.11
C GLY A 98 -6.37 6.96 1.64
N SER A 99 -5.68 5.90 1.22
CA SER A 99 -5.09 5.79 -0.11
C SER A 99 -5.80 4.76 -0.99
N VAL A 100 -5.75 4.99 -2.29
CA VAL A 100 -6.11 4.01 -3.31
C VAL A 100 -4.90 3.77 -4.20
N PHE A 101 -4.90 2.62 -4.88
CA PHE A 101 -3.93 2.38 -5.95
C PHE A 101 -4.67 1.91 -7.21
N ALA A 102 -4.07 2.14 -8.37
CA ALA A 102 -4.57 1.68 -9.65
C ALA A 102 -3.40 1.21 -10.52
N PHE A 103 -3.69 0.31 -11.47
CA PHE A 103 -2.72 -0.12 -12.46
C PHE A 103 -2.87 0.71 -13.74
N LEU A 104 -1.76 1.23 -14.23
CA LEU A 104 -1.69 1.95 -15.49
C LEU A 104 -1.29 0.98 -16.60
N LYS A 105 -1.99 1.01 -17.74
CA LYS A 105 -1.62 0.20 -18.89
C LYS A 105 -0.22 0.59 -19.38
N PRO A 106 0.60 -0.37 -19.84
CA PRO A 106 1.84 -0.05 -20.54
C PRO A 106 1.51 0.84 -21.73
N ASN A 107 2.25 1.93 -21.92
CA ASN A 107 2.03 2.95 -22.96
C ASN A 107 0.82 3.88 -22.74
N THR A 108 0.38 4.08 -21.50
CA THR A 108 -0.56 5.17 -21.20
C THR A 108 0.09 6.52 -21.58
N PRO A 109 -0.57 7.36 -22.40
CA PRO A 109 0.03 8.62 -22.85
C PRO A 109 0.33 9.56 -21.68
N GLN A 110 1.49 10.23 -21.71
CA GLN A 110 1.88 11.18 -20.66
C GLN A 110 0.85 12.30 -20.49
N THR A 111 0.28 12.79 -21.59
CA THR A 111 -0.78 13.81 -21.55
C THR A 111 -2.02 13.39 -20.77
N LEU A 112 -2.36 12.09 -20.80
CA LEU A 112 -3.45 11.53 -20.02
C LEU A 112 -3.08 11.44 -18.54
N LEU A 113 -1.83 11.09 -18.23
CA LEU A 113 -1.32 11.07 -16.85
C LEU A 113 -1.30 12.47 -16.25
N ASP A 114 -0.85 13.48 -17.00
CA ASP A 114 -0.82 14.88 -16.55
C ASP A 114 -2.23 15.42 -16.29
N MET A 115 -3.20 15.03 -17.13
CA MET A 115 -4.60 15.40 -16.94
C MET A 115 -5.19 14.77 -15.67
N ILE A 116 -4.93 13.48 -15.45
CA ILE A 116 -5.35 12.77 -14.22
C ILE A 116 -4.70 13.41 -12.99
N ASP A 117 -3.40 13.68 -13.03
CA ASP A 117 -2.67 14.28 -11.92
C ASP A 117 -3.22 15.67 -11.58
N GLY A 118 -3.41 16.53 -12.58
CA GLY A 118 -3.98 17.86 -12.41
C GLY A 118 -5.40 17.84 -11.83
N GLU A 119 -6.25 16.92 -12.29
CA GLU A 119 -7.61 16.81 -11.77
C GLU A 119 -7.66 16.20 -10.37
N LEU A 120 -6.87 15.19 -10.04
CA LEU A 120 -6.83 14.66 -8.69
C LEU A 120 -6.28 15.70 -7.70
N ARG A 121 -5.26 16.48 -8.10
CA ARG A 121 -4.71 17.56 -7.28
C ARG A 121 -5.68 18.72 -7.12
N SER A 122 -6.52 19.03 -8.12
CA SER A 122 -7.54 20.08 -7.98
C SER A 122 -8.61 19.74 -6.92
N HIS A 123 -8.83 18.45 -6.67
CA HIS A 123 -9.67 17.95 -5.58
C HIS A 123 -8.91 17.81 -4.24
N GLY A 124 -7.62 18.19 -4.19
CA GLY A 124 -6.79 18.14 -2.99
C GLY A 124 -6.19 16.77 -2.69
N PHE A 125 -6.06 15.89 -3.68
CA PHE A 125 -5.39 14.59 -3.53
C PHE A 125 -3.92 14.64 -3.92
N GLU A 126 -3.12 13.80 -3.27
CA GLU A 126 -1.73 13.55 -3.67
C GLU A 126 -1.66 12.35 -4.61
N VAL A 127 -0.85 12.47 -5.65
CA VAL A 127 -0.65 11.43 -6.66
C VAL A 127 0.83 11.07 -6.70
N TRP A 128 1.09 9.77 -6.67
CA TRP A 128 2.42 9.18 -6.82
C TRP A 128 2.36 8.03 -7.84
N GLN A 129 3.47 7.80 -8.54
CA GLN A 129 3.61 6.70 -9.50
C GLN A 129 4.76 5.76 -9.12
N PRO A 130 4.73 5.14 -7.91
CA PRO A 130 5.79 4.23 -7.51
C PRO A 130 5.69 2.90 -8.28
N PRO A 131 6.83 2.24 -8.58
CA PRO A 131 6.80 0.85 -9.00
C PRO A 131 6.30 -0.05 -7.86
N LEU A 132 5.52 -1.08 -8.19
CA LEU A 132 5.08 -2.10 -7.24
C LEU A 132 6.00 -3.34 -7.31
N GLY A 133 6.22 -3.99 -6.17
CA GLY A 133 7.07 -5.19 -6.10
C GLY A 133 8.56 -4.89 -6.20
N GLY A 134 8.99 -3.74 -5.69
CA GLY A 134 10.40 -3.36 -5.64
C GLY A 134 11.24 -4.30 -4.74
N PRO A 135 12.57 -4.17 -4.79
CA PRO A 135 13.47 -4.91 -3.91
C PRO A 135 13.11 -4.70 -2.43
N GLY A 136 13.35 -5.73 -1.61
CA GLY A 136 13.26 -5.63 -0.16
C GLY A 136 14.42 -4.85 0.44
N VAL A 137 15.07 -5.41 1.47
CA VAL A 137 16.27 -4.80 2.07
C VAL A 137 17.42 -4.82 1.05
N VAL A 138 18.06 -3.67 0.85
CA VAL A 138 19.20 -3.48 -0.06
C VAL A 138 20.30 -2.71 0.68
N GLU A 139 21.56 -3.14 0.51
CA GLU A 139 22.73 -2.37 0.95
C GLU A 139 23.12 -1.35 -0.12
N HIS A 140 23.28 -0.09 0.28
CA HIS A 140 23.77 0.97 -0.60
C HIS A 140 25.13 1.46 -0.12
N GLN A 141 26.12 1.52 -1.02
CA GLN A 141 27.47 2.01 -0.70
C GLN A 141 27.48 3.50 -0.35
N THR A 142 26.51 4.26 -0.86
CA THR A 142 26.30 5.69 -0.59
C THR A 142 24.82 5.97 -0.35
N ARG A 143 24.50 7.06 0.35
CA ARG A 143 23.10 7.46 0.62
C ARG A 143 22.36 7.68 -0.71
N PRO A 144 21.28 6.92 -1.00
CA PRO A 144 20.51 7.11 -2.23
C PRO A 144 19.93 8.52 -2.34
N GLU A 145 19.86 9.05 -3.56
CA GLU A 145 19.32 10.39 -3.85
C GLU A 145 17.87 10.56 -3.41
N LEU A 146 17.09 9.47 -3.40
CA LEU A 146 15.71 9.44 -2.89
C LEU A 146 15.59 9.98 -1.46
N PHE A 147 16.65 9.90 -0.65
CA PHE A 147 16.69 10.37 0.73
C PHE A 147 17.45 11.68 0.91
N GLN A 148 17.87 12.37 -0.16
CA GLN A 148 18.51 13.67 -0.06
C GLN A 148 17.42 14.75 0.09
N THR A 149 17.47 15.50 1.18
CA THR A 149 16.62 16.69 1.35
C THR A 149 17.07 17.75 0.34
N PRO A 150 16.17 18.40 -0.42
CA PRO A 150 16.57 19.50 -1.28
C PRO A 150 17.18 20.61 -0.43
N VAL A 151 18.49 20.82 -0.54
CA VAL A 151 19.15 21.97 0.08
C VAL A 151 18.82 23.21 -0.73
N SER A 152 17.86 24.00 -0.24
CA SER A 152 17.65 25.36 -0.74
C SER A 152 18.85 26.21 -0.33
N SER A 153 19.81 26.38 -1.25
CA SER A 153 20.92 27.30 -1.06
C SER A 153 20.45 28.74 -1.24
N THR A 154 19.89 29.35 -0.19
CA THR A 154 19.74 30.81 -0.15
C THR A 154 21.08 31.41 0.27
N GLN A 155 21.89 31.84 -0.71
CA GLN A 155 22.99 32.76 -0.43
C GLN A 155 22.39 34.10 0.00
N CYS A 156 22.37 34.36 1.29
CA CYS A 156 22.01 35.66 1.84
C CYS A 156 23.20 36.62 1.65
N SER A 157 23.18 37.40 0.57
CA SER A 157 24.08 38.55 0.42
C SER A 157 23.57 39.69 1.32
N THR A 158 24.24 39.95 2.43
CA THR A 158 24.00 41.13 3.27
C THR A 158 24.46 42.40 2.56
N PRO A 159 23.66 43.48 2.49
CA PRO A 159 24.16 44.79 2.09
C PRO A 159 24.94 45.43 3.24
N ALA A 160 26.17 45.88 2.97
CA ALA A 160 26.98 46.65 3.90
C ALA A 160 26.38 48.06 4.06
N SER A 161 25.83 48.37 5.23
CA SER A 161 25.47 49.73 5.62
C SER A 161 26.74 50.50 5.98
N LYS A 162 27.13 51.48 5.17
CA LYS A 162 28.15 52.47 5.54
C LYS A 162 27.47 53.61 6.30
N HIS A 163 27.79 53.70 7.58
CA HIS A 163 27.58 54.92 8.36
C HIS A 163 28.77 55.88 8.16
N LYS A 164 28.40 57.16 8.12
CA LYS A 164 29.20 58.39 8.16
C LYS A 164 29.62 59.01 6.83
#